data_AF-A0A8I0L5K0-F1
#
_entry.id   AF-A0A8I0L5K0-F1
#
_cell.length_a   1.000
_cell.length_b   1.000
_cell.length_c   1.000
_cell.angle_alpha   90.00
_cell.angle_beta   90.00
_cell.angle_gamma   90.00
#
_symmetry.space_group_name_H-M   'P 1'
#
loop_
_entity.id
_entity.type
_entity.pdbx_description
1 polymer ?
#
loop_
_entity_poly.entity_id
_entity_poly.type
_entity_poly.pdbx_seq_one_letter_code
_entity_poly.pdbx_strand_id
1 'polypeptide(L)'
;LQGNMLQLTQSIEGVVRQMPWLFGIALFAMSILLYSQAATVRALMPLGIALSISPMILVALFPAVNGYFFIPNYPTVVAAINFDRTG
;
A
#
# COMPACT_ATOMS: atom_id res chain seq x y z
N LEU A 1 -15.21 -30.47 -18.44
CA LEU A 1 -14.94 -29.01 -18.49
C LEU A 1 -15.28 -28.29 -17.18
N GLN A 2 -16.32 -28.69 -16.44
CA GLN A 2 -16.70 -28.04 -15.16
C GLN A 2 -15.75 -28.32 -13.97
N GLY A 3 -15.11 -29.50 -13.90
CA GLY A 3 -14.16 -29.83 -12.81
C GLY A 3 -12.89 -28.96 -12.80
N ASN A 4 -12.36 -28.62 -13.97
CA ASN A 4 -11.18 -27.74 -14.08
C ASN A 4 -11.49 -26.31 -13.63
N MET A 5 -12.70 -25.82 -13.90
CA MET A 5 -13.14 -24.48 -13.50
C MET A 5 -13.13 -24.33 -11.98
N LEU A 6 -13.68 -25.32 -11.26
CA LEU A 6 -13.72 -25.32 -9.80
C LEU A 6 -12.32 -25.41 -9.18
N GLN A 7 -11.43 -26.23 -9.75
CA GLN A 7 -10.06 -26.39 -9.26
C GLN A 7 -9.21 -25.14 -9.54
N LEU A 8 -9.38 -24.47 -10.69
CA LEU A 8 -8.76 -23.17 -10.95
C LEU A 8 -9.28 -22.10 -9.99
N THR A 9 -10.59 -22.01 -9.78
CA THR A 9 -11.18 -21.01 -8.87
C THR A 9 -10.68 -21.21 -7.44
N GLN A 10 -10.65 -22.43 -6.91
CA GLN A 10 -10.11 -22.69 -5.56
C GLN A 10 -8.62 -22.40 -5.45
N SER A 11 -7.85 -22.70 -6.49
CA SER A 11 -6.40 -22.40 -6.52
C SER A 11 -6.15 -20.89 -6.54
N ILE A 12 -6.94 -20.14 -7.32
CA ILE A 12 -6.85 -18.68 -7.41
C ILE A 12 -7.36 -18.02 -6.12
N GLU A 13 -8.46 -18.51 -5.54
CA GLU A 13 -8.98 -18.02 -4.25
C GLU A 13 -7.94 -18.20 -3.13
N GLY A 14 -7.26 -19.36 -3.11
CA GLY A 14 -6.18 -19.63 -2.18
C GLY A 14 -5.02 -18.64 -2.34
N VAL A 15 -4.61 -18.34 -3.57
CA VAL A 15 -3.54 -17.39 -3.87
C VAL A 15 -3.93 -15.96 -3.48
N VAL A 16 -5.12 -15.49 -3.85
CA VAL A 16 -5.58 -14.11 -3.58
C VAL A 16 -5.73 -13.85 -2.09
N ARG A 17 -6.27 -14.81 -1.31
CA ARG A 17 -6.37 -14.71 0.15
C ARG A 17 -5.01 -14.72 0.86
N GLN A 18 -3.97 -15.24 0.21
CA GLN A 18 -2.59 -15.30 0.73
C GLN A 18 -1.74 -14.06 0.42
N MET A 19 -2.26 -13.07 -0.29
CA MET A 19 -1.49 -11.91 -0.75
C MET A 19 -1.91 -10.58 -0.08
N PRO A 20 -2.01 -10.49 1.27
CA PRO A 20 -2.36 -9.24 1.92
C PRO A 20 -1.29 -8.14 1.72
N TRP A 21 -0.09 -8.50 1.29
CA TRP A 21 0.97 -7.56 0.90
C TRP A 21 0.59 -6.67 -0.29
N LEU A 22 -0.35 -7.09 -1.15
CA LEU A 22 -0.87 -6.25 -2.23
C LEU A 22 -1.54 -4.98 -1.69
N PHE A 23 -2.14 -5.07 -0.50
CA PHE A 23 -2.69 -3.91 0.18
C PHE A 23 -1.60 -2.90 0.55
N GLY A 24 -0.39 -3.37 0.89
CA GLY A 24 0.78 -2.50 1.10
C GLY A 24 1.18 -1.73 -0.15
N ILE A 25 1.14 -2.37 -1.31
CA ILE A 25 1.40 -1.68 -2.60
C ILE A 25 0.33 -0.62 -2.86
N ALA A 26 -0.93 -0.92 -2.59
CA ALA A 26 -2.02 0.05 -2.71
C ALA A 26 -1.85 1.24 -1.76
N LEU A 27 -1.46 1.00 -0.50
CA LEU A 27 -1.13 2.06 0.47
C LEU A 27 0.03 2.93 -0.03
N PHE A 28 1.09 2.31 -0.56
CA PHE A 28 2.24 3.02 -1.10
C PHE A 28 1.87 3.90 -2.29
N ALA A 29 1.19 3.34 -3.29
CA ALA A 29 0.73 4.08 -4.46
C ALA A 29 -0.22 5.23 -4.09
N MET A 30 -1.20 4.98 -3.21
CA MET A 30 -2.10 6.06 -2.77
C MET A 30 -1.40 7.11 -1.94
N SER A 31 -0.35 6.77 -1.17
CA SER A 31 0.42 7.78 -0.45
C SER A 31 1.13 8.75 -1.38
N ILE A 32 1.64 8.27 -2.53
CA ILE A 32 2.20 9.13 -3.59
C ILE A 32 1.11 10.06 -4.15
N LEU A 33 -0.08 9.52 -4.45
CA LEU A 33 -1.16 10.29 -5.07
C LEU A 33 -1.81 11.30 -4.12
N LEU A 34 -2.00 10.94 -2.85
CA LEU A 34 -2.62 11.79 -1.84
C LEU A 34 -1.65 12.73 -1.15
N TYR A 35 -0.34 12.52 -1.33
CA TYR A 35 0.68 13.38 -0.75
C TYR A 35 0.57 13.51 0.78
N SER A 36 0.03 12.49 1.45
CA SER A 36 -0.25 12.57 2.88
C SER A 36 -0.40 11.18 3.48
N GLN A 37 0.46 10.87 4.45
CA GLN A 37 0.33 9.66 5.28
C GLN A 37 -1.04 9.63 5.98
N ALA A 38 -1.43 10.72 6.64
CA ALA A 38 -2.68 10.77 7.40
C ALA A 38 -3.91 10.61 6.51
N ALA A 39 -3.94 11.26 5.33
CA ALA A 39 -5.04 11.10 4.38
C ALA A 39 -5.14 9.66 3.85
N THR A 40 -3.98 9.05 3.52
CA THR A 40 -3.90 7.67 3.04
C THR A 40 -4.41 6.67 4.07
N VAL A 41 -3.98 6.81 5.33
CA VAL A 41 -4.42 5.96 6.44
C VAL A 41 -5.93 6.07 6.64
N ARG A 42 -6.46 7.29 6.68
CA ARG A 42 -7.89 7.54 6.86
C ARG A 42 -8.73 6.99 5.71
N ALA A 43 -8.23 7.05 4.49
CA ALA A 43 -8.94 6.57 3.30
C ALA A 43 -8.92 5.03 3.20
N LEU A 44 -7.77 4.41 3.42
CA LEU A 44 -7.57 3.00 3.08
C LEU A 44 -7.63 2.03 4.27
N MET A 45 -7.16 2.39 5.47
CA MET A 45 -7.16 1.42 6.58
C MET A 45 -8.56 0.89 6.94
N PRO A 46 -9.65 1.68 6.91
CA PRO A 46 -11.00 1.16 7.09
C PRO A 46 -11.40 0.15 6.00
N LEU A 47 -10.96 0.37 4.75
CA LEU A 47 -11.16 -0.57 3.65
C LEU A 47 -10.41 -1.89 3.90
N GLY A 48 -9.19 -1.83 4.43
CA GLY A 48 -8.43 -3.04 4.80
C GLY A 48 -9.15 -3.89 5.84
N ILE A 49 -9.78 -3.26 6.83
CA ILE A 49 -10.63 -3.94 7.82
C ILE A 49 -11.87 -4.56 7.16
N ALA A 50 -12.54 -3.83 6.26
CA ALA A 50 -13.70 -4.33 5.52
C ALA A 50 -13.37 -5.54 4.63
N LEU A 51 -12.13 -5.60 4.11
CA LEU A 51 -11.61 -6.74 3.35
C LEU A 51 -11.14 -7.91 4.24
N SER A 52 -11.43 -7.88 5.54
CA SER A 52 -11.01 -8.90 6.52
C SER A 52 -9.50 -9.08 6.64
N ILE A 53 -8.71 -8.03 6.33
CA ILE A 53 -7.27 -8.04 6.61
C ILE A 53 -7.09 -7.91 8.12
N SER A 54 -6.30 -8.82 8.70
CA SER A 54 -6.00 -8.79 10.15
C SER A 54 -5.44 -7.42 10.57
N PRO A 55 -5.91 -6.83 11.68
CA PRO A 55 -5.35 -5.59 12.21
C PRO A 55 -3.83 -5.63 12.41
N MET A 56 -3.27 -6.80 12.77
CA MET A 56 -1.82 -6.96 12.89
C MET A 56 -1.10 -6.75 11.55
N ILE A 57 -1.68 -7.24 10.45
CA ILE A 57 -1.12 -7.04 9.11
C ILE A 57 -1.24 -5.57 8.69
N LEU A 58 -2.36 -4.91 8.99
CA LEU A 58 -2.52 -3.48 8.69
C LEU A 58 -1.48 -2.62 9.42
N VAL A 59 -1.18 -2.95 10.67
CA VAL A 59 -0.08 -2.31 11.42
C VAL A 59 1.27 -2.63 10.79
N ALA A 60 1.53 -3.88 10.42
CA ALA A 60 2.78 -4.26 9.75
C ALA A 60 2.98 -3.56 8.40
N LEU A 61 1.89 -3.24 7.69
CA LEU A 61 1.91 -2.51 6.43
C LEU A 61 1.91 -0.98 6.60
N PHE A 62 1.77 -0.46 7.81
CA PHE A 62 1.76 0.98 8.06
C PHE A 62 2.94 1.73 7.42
N PRO A 63 4.20 1.23 7.43
CA PRO A 63 5.31 1.92 6.79
C PRO A 63 5.11 2.21 5.29
N ALA A 64 4.26 1.44 4.60
CA ALA A 64 3.96 1.64 3.18
C ALA A 64 3.34 3.01 2.87
N VAL A 65 2.69 3.66 3.83
CA VAL A 65 2.09 4.99 3.64
C VAL A 65 3.13 6.11 3.54
N ASN A 66 4.43 5.83 3.69
CA ASN A 66 5.52 6.81 3.54
C ASN A 66 5.96 7.02 2.08
N GLY A 67 5.27 6.39 1.11
CA GLY A 67 5.57 6.56 -0.31
C GLY A 67 5.41 7.98 -0.83
N TYR A 68 4.75 8.89 -0.10
CA TYR A 68 4.64 10.30 -0.49
C TYR A 68 5.99 11.03 -0.64
N PHE A 69 7.09 10.48 -0.12
CA PHE A 69 8.45 10.97 -0.36
C PHE A 69 9.16 10.35 -1.58
N PHE A 70 8.52 9.42 -2.28
CA PHE A 70 9.14 8.67 -3.38
C PHE A 70 9.44 9.55 -4.60
N ILE A 71 8.58 10.52 -4.88
CA ILE A 71 8.81 11.52 -5.94
C ILE A 71 9.38 12.78 -5.27
N PRO A 72 10.47 13.38 -5.81
CA PRO A 72 11.13 14.54 -5.20
C PRO A 72 10.40 15.85 -5.53
N ASN A 73 9.10 15.88 -5.29
CA ASN A 73 8.21 17.01 -5.55
C ASN A 73 7.68 17.63 -4.25
N TYR A 74 8.01 17.04 -3.10
CA TYR A 74 7.73 17.60 -1.78
C TYR A 74 8.63 18.80 -1.47
N PRO A 75 8.10 19.95 -1.01
CA PRO A 75 8.89 21.15 -0.73
C PRO A 75 10.04 20.92 0.27
N THR A 76 9.84 20.03 1.24
CA THR A 76 10.86 19.67 2.22
C THR A 76 12.00 18.86 1.59
N VAL A 77 11.70 17.96 0.65
CA VAL A 77 12.70 17.19 -0.10
C VAL A 77 13.48 18.11 -1.03
N VAL A 78 12.78 18.99 -1.76
CA VAL A 78 13.41 19.99 -2.63
C VAL A 78 14.29 20.96 -1.84
N ALA A 79 13.84 21.43 -0.67
CA ALA A 79 14.64 22.27 0.21
C ALA A 79 15.89 21.51 0.73
N ALA A 80 15.74 20.25 1.14
CA ALA A 80 16.87 19.44 1.58
C ALA A 80 17.93 19.27 0.48
N ILE A 81 17.52 19.05 -0.77
CA ILE A 81 18.43 19.00 -1.92
C ILE A 81 19.14 20.35 -2.13
N ASN A 82 18.43 21.47 -2.05
CA ASN A 82 19.04 22.80 -2.21
C ASN A 82 20.04 23.14 -1.09
N PHE A 83 19.82 22.62 0.12
CA PHE A 83 20.76 22.79 1.23
C PHE A 83 21.95 21.82 1.19
N ASP A 84 21.87 20.75 0.40
CA ASP A 84 22.96 19.81 0.22
C ASP A 84 24.09 20.42 -0.63
N ARG A 85 25.29 20.46 -0.06
CA ARG A 85 26.50 20.97 -0.70
C ARG A 85 27.45 19.84 -1.13
N THR A 86 27.12 18.59 -0.82
CA THR A 86 28.03 17.45 -1.02
C THR A 86 27.94 16.79 -2.38
N GLY A 87 26.76 16.82 -3.04
CA GLY A 87 26.58 16.40 -4.43
C GLY A 87 26.74 14.91 -4.65
#